data_AF-A0A8D8ET36-F1
#
_entry.id   AF-A0A8D8ET36-F1
#
_cell.length_a   1.000
_cell.length_b   1.000
_cell.length_c   1.000
_cell.angle_alpha   90.00
_cell.angle_beta   90.00
_cell.angle_gamma   90.00
#
_symmetry.space_group_name_H-M   'P 1'
#
loop_
_entity.id
_entity.type
_entity.pdbx_description
1 polymer ?
#
loop_
_entity_poly.entity_id
_entity_poly.type
_entity_poly.pdbx_seq_one_letter_code
_entity_poly.pdbx_strand_id
1 'polypeptide(L)'
;KWVAPDWLESRLADLLTNILQEDPARRFSLQQIRQHEWFRCAPVATCPLVPIPPLKGDALRRSTVLPYLEAHHYEAERDLANVYFTEHDINGATSATADSPFPILCLQRS
;
A
#
# COMPACT_ATOMS: atom_id res chain seq x y z
N LYS A 1 -14.81 -32.42 11.41
CA LYS A 1 -14.60 -31.94 12.81
C LYS A 1 -13.10 -31.69 13.02
N TRP A 2 -12.72 -30.46 13.38
CA TRP A 2 -11.33 -30.13 13.72
C TRP A 2 -10.97 -30.71 15.10
N VAL A 3 -9.73 -31.16 15.27
CA VAL A 3 -9.21 -31.72 16.53
C VAL A 3 -7.91 -31.01 16.86
N ALA A 4 -7.83 -30.47 18.08
CA ALA A 4 -6.64 -29.80 18.57
C ALA A 4 -5.48 -30.81 18.73
N PRO A 5 -4.28 -30.51 18.25
CA PRO A 5 -3.09 -31.33 18.51
C PRO A 5 -2.68 -31.28 19.99
N ASP A 6 -2.08 -32.36 20.49
CA ASP A 6 -1.70 -32.49 21.92
C ASP A 6 -0.64 -31.49 22.39
N TRP A 7 0.18 -30.99 21.46
CA TRP A 7 1.22 -29.99 21.75
C TRP A 7 0.68 -28.55 21.78
N LEU A 8 -0.59 -28.34 21.43
CA LEU A 8 -1.18 -27.01 21.37
C LEU A 8 -1.57 -26.54 22.78
N GLU A 9 -1.23 -25.29 23.10
CA GLU A 9 -1.64 -24.66 24.35
C GLU A 9 -3.17 -24.69 24.51
N SER A 10 -3.65 -25.07 25.70
CA SER A 10 -5.08 -25.30 25.96
C SER A 10 -5.96 -24.07 25.67
N ARG A 11 -5.49 -22.85 26.00
CA ARG A 11 -6.25 -21.60 25.75
C ARG A 11 -6.36 -21.31 24.25
N LEU A 12 -5.30 -21.58 23.48
CA LEU A 12 -5.33 -21.42 22.04
C LEU A 12 -6.24 -22.47 21.39
N ALA A 13 -6.17 -23.72 21.87
CA ALA A 13 -7.04 -24.80 21.41
C ALA A 13 -8.52 -24.48 21.64
N ASP A 14 -8.89 -23.93 22.81
CA ASP A 14 -10.25 -23.51 23.11
C ASP A 14 -10.73 -22.40 22.17
N LEU A 15 -9.90 -21.36 21.97
CA LEU A 15 -10.21 -20.29 21.02
C LEU A 15 -10.46 -20.82 19.61
N LEU A 16 -9.53 -21.64 19.10
CA LEU A 16 -9.62 -22.19 17.74
C LEU A 16 -10.84 -23.10 17.57
N THR A 17 -11.14 -23.92 18.57
CA THR A 17 -12.33 -24.80 18.54
C THR A 17 -13.61 -24.00 18.37
N ASN A 18 -13.72 -22.87 19.07
CA ASN A 18 -14.90 -22.01 19.03
C ASN A 18 -14.97 -21.13 17.76
N ILE A 19 -13.83 -20.78 17.16
CA ILE A 19 -13.78 -20.08 15.86
C ILE A 19 -14.08 -21.04 14.70
N LEU A 20 -13.62 -22.28 14.78
CA LEU A 20 -13.77 -23.30 13.73
C LEU A 20 -15.04 -24.15 13.89
N GLN A 21 -16.03 -23.68 14.66
CA GLN A 21 -17.31 -24.37 14.80
C GLN A 21 -18.02 -24.52 13.45
N GLU A 22 -18.54 -25.73 13.20
CA GLU A 22 -19.28 -26.07 11.99
C GLU A 22 -20.61 -25.30 11.92
N ASP A 23 -21.35 -25.29 13.03
CA ASP A 23 -22.57 -24.50 13.18
C ASP A 23 -22.23 -23.01 13.35
N PRO A 24 -22.65 -22.13 12.42
CA PRO A 24 -22.35 -20.71 12.49
C PRO A 24 -23.02 -20.02 13.69
N ALA A 25 -24.14 -20.53 14.20
CA ALA A 25 -24.83 -19.95 15.36
C ALA A 25 -24.03 -20.15 16.66
N ARG A 26 -23.18 -21.17 16.71
CA ARG A 26 -22.31 -21.49 17.86
C ARG A 26 -20.90 -20.94 17.69
N ARG A 27 -20.55 -20.44 16.51
CA ARG A 27 -19.24 -19.89 16.21
C ARG A 27 -19.07 -18.56 16.95
N PHE A 28 -17.87 -18.33 17.48
CA PHE A 28 -17.56 -17.05 18.12
C PHE A 28 -17.67 -15.88 17.14
N SER A 29 -18.31 -14.81 17.61
CA SER A 29 -18.28 -13.50 16.99
C SER A 29 -16.92 -12.82 17.23
N LEU A 30 -16.62 -11.80 16.41
CA LEU A 30 -15.40 -10.99 16.58
C LEU A 30 -15.29 -10.35 17.97
N GLN A 31 -16.41 -9.97 18.58
CA GLN A 31 -16.41 -9.41 19.94
C GLN A 31 -16.00 -10.46 20.99
N GLN A 32 -16.52 -11.68 20.89
CA GLN A 32 -16.14 -12.79 21.76
C GLN A 32 -14.65 -13.16 21.60
N ILE A 33 -14.15 -13.19 20.36
CA ILE A 33 -12.72 -13.45 20.08
C ILE A 33 -11.83 -12.42 20.78
N ARG A 34 -12.17 -11.12 20.72
CA ARG A 34 -11.38 -10.05 21.35
C ARG A 34 -11.38 -10.11 22.88
N GLN A 35 -12.42 -10.68 23.48
CA GLN A 35 -12.54 -10.82 24.94
C GLN A 35 -11.89 -12.11 25.47
N HIS A 36 -11.56 -13.06 24.59
CA HIS A 36 -10.97 -14.34 24.95
C HIS A 36 -9.60 -14.17 25.62
N GLU A 37 -9.30 -15.01 26.63
CA GLU A 37 -8.07 -14.91 27.43
C GLU A 37 -6.80 -14.96 26.57
N TRP A 38 -6.73 -15.89 25.62
CA TRP A 38 -5.58 -16.00 24.72
C TRP A 38 -5.35 -14.71 23.90
N PHE A 39 -6.42 -13.99 23.55
CA PHE A 39 -6.30 -12.73 22.82
C PHE A 39 -5.90 -11.56 23.72
N ARG A 40 -6.37 -11.56 24.97
CA ARG A 40 -6.05 -10.51 25.96
C ARG A 40 -4.65 -10.66 26.56
N CYS A 41 -4.19 -11.89 26.72
CA CYS A 41 -2.87 -12.22 27.23
C CYS A 41 -1.95 -12.49 26.04
N ALA A 42 -1.24 -11.46 25.58
CA ALA A 42 -0.22 -11.66 24.57
C ALA A 42 0.81 -12.70 25.08
N PRO A 43 1.02 -13.81 24.37
CA PRO A 43 2.00 -14.80 24.77
C PRO A 43 3.40 -14.18 24.73
N VAL A 44 4.27 -14.64 25.62
CA VAL A 44 5.67 -14.20 25.66
C VAL A 44 6.32 -14.52 24.32
N ALA A 45 7.08 -13.57 23.77
CA ALA A 45 7.84 -13.80 22.55
C ALA A 45 8.98 -14.78 22.81
N THR A 46 8.71 -16.07 22.62
CA THR A 46 9.68 -17.15 22.87
C THR A 46 10.71 -17.30 21.75
N CYS A 47 10.37 -16.84 20.54
CA CYS A 47 11.17 -17.04 19.33
C CYS A 47 11.45 -15.70 18.63
N PRO A 48 12.54 -15.62 17.84
CA PRO A 48 12.78 -14.46 17.00
C PRO A 48 11.63 -14.27 15.99
N LEU A 49 11.40 -13.02 15.60
CA LEU A 49 10.43 -12.69 14.55
C LEU A 49 10.79 -13.44 13.26
N VAL A 50 9.78 -13.99 12.58
CA VAL A 50 9.97 -14.60 11.28
C VAL A 50 10.39 -13.51 10.29
N PRO A 51 11.59 -13.61 9.67
CA PRO A 51 12.05 -12.59 8.73
C PRO A 51 11.17 -12.60 7.48
N ILE A 52 10.96 -11.41 6.90
CA ILE A 52 10.27 -11.31 5.61
C ILE A 52 11.13 -12.03 4.56
N PRO A 53 10.58 -12.97 3.78
CA PRO A 53 11.35 -13.66 2.76
C PRO A 53 11.91 -12.67 1.73
N PRO A 54 13.20 -12.82 1.33
CA PRO A 54 13.83 -11.93 0.36
C PRO A 54 13.18 -12.10 -1.01
N LEU A 55 13.05 -11.01 -1.76
CA LEU A 55 12.51 -11.03 -3.12
C LEU A 55 13.65 -11.14 -4.13
N LYS A 56 13.92 -12.33 -4.66
CA LYS A 56 15.01 -12.56 -5.65
C LYS A 56 16.38 -12.03 -5.18
N GLY A 57 16.68 -12.16 -3.90
CA GLY A 57 17.93 -11.63 -3.31
C GLY A 57 17.82 -10.19 -2.80
N ASP A 58 16.71 -9.49 -3.04
CA ASP A 58 16.42 -8.22 -2.39
C ASP A 58 15.82 -8.45 -1.00
N ALA A 59 16.69 -8.35 0.01
CA ALA A 59 16.33 -8.49 1.42
C ALA A 59 15.45 -7.32 1.93
N LEU A 60 15.48 -6.16 1.27
CA LEU A 60 14.74 -4.97 1.67
C LEU A 60 13.42 -4.81 0.92
N ARG A 61 13.13 -5.68 -0.07
CA ARG A 61 11.95 -5.60 -0.95
C ARG A 61 11.74 -4.18 -1.48
N ARG A 62 12.82 -3.55 -1.93
CA ARG A 62 12.77 -2.26 -2.60
C ARG A 62 11.86 -2.38 -3.82
N SER A 63 11.25 -1.26 -4.17
CA SER A 63 10.34 -1.20 -5.30
C SER A 63 11.05 -1.65 -6.58
N THR A 64 10.47 -2.64 -7.28
CA THR A 64 10.91 -3.04 -8.62
C THR A 64 10.38 -2.11 -9.71
N VAL A 65 9.61 -1.08 -9.34
CA VAL A 65 9.02 -0.11 -10.27
C VAL A 65 10.04 0.97 -10.63
N LEU A 66 11.01 1.27 -9.75
CA LEU A 66 12.00 2.32 -10.02
C LEU A 66 12.79 2.11 -11.32
N PRO A 67 13.32 0.90 -11.63
CA PRO A 67 14.00 0.67 -12.91
C PRO A 67 13.09 0.90 -14.13
N TYR A 68 11.79 0.58 -14.01
CA TYR A 68 10.82 0.82 -15.07
C TYR A 68 10.56 2.33 -15.25
N LEU A 69 10.38 3.06 -14.15
CA LEU A 69 10.16 4.51 -14.20
C LEU A 69 11.38 5.24 -14.75
N GLU A 70 12.59 4.85 -14.33
CA GLU A 70 13.87 5.37 -14.85
C GLU A 70 13.94 5.23 -16.37
N ALA A 71 13.68 4.04 -16.90
CA ALA A 71 13.69 3.76 -18.34
C ALA A 71 12.61 4.51 -19.14
N HIS A 72 11.45 4.81 -18.54
CA HIS A 72 10.31 5.41 -19.26
C HIS A 72 10.13 6.91 -19.06
N HIS A 73 10.65 7.49 -17.97
CA HIS A 73 10.38 8.89 -17.60
C HIS A 73 11.64 9.73 -17.34
N TYR A 74 12.78 9.14 -16.97
CA TYR A 74 13.95 9.91 -16.56
C TYR A 74 15.06 10.01 -17.64
N GLU A 75 15.03 9.20 -18.69
CA GLU A 75 15.97 9.29 -19.82
C GLU A 75 15.49 10.22 -20.95
N ALA A 76 14.22 10.63 -20.98
CA ALA A 76 13.65 11.43 -22.09
C ALA A 76 13.65 12.95 -21.86
N GLU A 77 13.94 13.44 -20.65
CA GLU A 77 13.70 14.85 -20.25
C GLU A 77 14.96 15.62 -19.81
N ARG A 78 16.17 15.18 -20.18
CA ARG A 78 17.36 16.04 -19.98
C ARG A 78 17.55 17.11 -21.07
N ASP A 79 16.97 16.92 -22.25
CA ASP A 79 17.27 17.77 -23.41
C ASP A 79 16.08 18.60 -23.93
N LEU A 80 14.89 18.53 -23.33
CA LEU A 80 13.75 19.36 -23.72
C LEU A 80 13.42 20.41 -22.65
N ALA A 81 14.24 21.47 -22.63
CA ALA A 81 13.89 22.79 -22.12
C ALA A 81 13.25 22.83 -20.71
N ASN A 82 14.11 22.85 -19.70
CA ASN A 82 13.79 23.19 -18.31
C ASN A 82 13.39 24.69 -18.16
N VAL A 83 12.48 25.18 -18.99
CA VAL A 83 11.89 26.53 -18.88
C VAL A 83 10.63 26.39 -18.03
N TYR A 84 10.83 26.45 -16.71
CA TYR A 84 9.71 26.63 -15.79
C TYR A 84 9.23 28.08 -15.92
N PHE A 85 8.06 28.27 -16.51
CA PHE A 85 7.35 29.55 -16.45
C PHE A 85 6.66 29.67 -15.10
N THR A 86 6.90 30.76 -14.40
CA THR A 86 6.20 31.11 -13.15
C THR A 86 4.85 31.77 -13.46
N GLU A 87 3.91 31.78 -12.51
CA GLU A 87 2.63 32.47 -12.65
C GLU A 87 2.80 33.96 -13.04
N HIS A 88 3.90 34.58 -12.59
CA HIS A 88 4.25 35.95 -12.94
C HIS A 88 4.57 36.11 -14.45
N ASP A 89 5.28 35.15 -15.05
CA ASP A 89 5.63 35.18 -16.48
C ASP A 89 4.39 35.07 -17.37
N ILE A 90 3.42 34.25 -16.95
CA ILE A 90 2.14 34.05 -17.64
C ILE A 90 1.28 35.32 -17.55
N ASN A 91 1.24 35.96 -16.38
CA ASN A 91 0.49 37.20 -16.18
C ASN A 91 1.12 38.40 -16.89
N GLY A 92 2.45 38.43 -17.04
CA GLY A 92 3.17 39.43 -17.83
C GLY A 92 2.91 39.30 -19.33
N ALA A 93 2.81 38.07 -19.85
CA ALA A 93 2.51 37.83 -21.26
C ALA A 93 1.06 38.23 -21.63
N THR A 94 0.09 37.90 -20.77
CA THR A 94 -1.33 38.21 -21.01
C THR A 94 -1.64 39.71 -20.93
N SER A 95 -0.85 40.48 -20.19
CA SER A 95 -0.97 41.94 -20.11
C SER A 95 -0.25 42.69 -21.24
N ALA A 96 0.66 42.03 -21.98
CA ALA A 96 1.37 42.61 -23.11
C ALA A 96 0.75 42.33 -24.49
N THR A 97 -0.13 41.32 -24.62
CA THR A 97 -0.73 40.92 -25.91
C THR A 97 -2.19 41.35 -26.05
N ALA A 98 -2.51 42.59 -25.69
CA ALA A 98 -3.82 43.17 -26.04
C ALA A 98 -3.92 43.59 -27.52
N ASP A 99 -2.82 43.59 -28.28
CA ASP A 99 -2.79 44.00 -29.70
C ASP A 99 -2.10 42.96 -30.62
N SER A 100 -2.65 41.74 -30.75
CA SER A 100 -2.31 40.84 -31.87
C SER A 100 -3.51 39.99 -32.29
N PRO A 101 -3.79 39.82 -33.60
CA PRO A 101 -5.09 39.32 -34.09
C PRO A 101 -5.17 37.78 -34.22
N PHE A 102 -4.25 37.00 -33.63
CA PHE A 102 -4.31 35.54 -33.74
C PHE A 102 -4.66 34.90 -32.39
N PRO A 103 -5.88 34.34 -32.23
CA PRO A 103 -6.21 33.59 -31.03
C PRO A 103 -5.37 32.31 -31.01
N ILE A 104 -4.70 32.05 -29.89
CA ILE A 104 -4.16 30.73 -29.56
C ILE A 104 -5.35 29.77 -29.63
N LEU A 105 -5.37 28.93 -30.67
CA LEU A 105 -6.37 27.89 -30.83
C LEU A 105 -6.28 26.97 -29.62
N CYS A 106 -7.30 27.02 -28.76
CA CYS A 106 -7.60 25.93 -27.86
C CYS A 106 -7.72 24.66 -28.72
N LEU A 107 -6.80 23.72 -28.54
CA LEU A 107 -6.91 22.38 -29.10
C LEU A 107 -8.20 21.77 -28.55
N GLN A 108 -9.28 21.85 -29.31
CA GLN A 108 -10.51 21.16 -29.01
C GLN A 108 -10.30 19.69 -29.36
N ARG A 109 -10.20 18.90 -28.29
CA ARG A 109 -10.32 17.45 -28.27
C ARG A 109 -11.62 17.01 -28.95
N SER A 110 -11.51 16.29 -30.07
CA SER A 110 -12.35 15.12 -30.39
C SER A 110 -11.70 14.25 -31.47
#